data_AF-A0A936DVP6-F1
#
_entry.id   AF-A0A936DVP6-F1
#
_cell.length_a   1.000
_cell.length_b   1.000
_cell.length_c   1.000
_cell.angle_alpha   90.00
_cell.angle_beta   90.00
_cell.angle_gamma   90.00
#
_symmetry.space_group_name_H-M   'P 1'
#
loop_
_entity.id
_entity.type
_entity.pdbx_description
1 polymer ?
#
loop_
_entity_poly.entity_id
_entity_poly.type
_entity_poly.pdbx_seq_one_letter_code
_entity_poly.pdbx_strand_id
1 'polypeptide(L)'
;MSQTKLEIVTGAKEHERSPGETFYHYRFENQRFTTQVQELEFDAGGHGVFRFKRKDQVEIVNQLQVTATVLEEINSIFSELNFLSGSAEYQHKKDFSHLGKTTISLRRGGKERIVTLNYTENPAMSRLIQIFRNIATQENRIFELETIRLSDSISTPGQLRLLEGEFKSGYIADPQRFVPLLNELRLDEAIPLIARNHAERLLQMIKKGKW
;
A
#
# COMPACT_ATOMS: atom_id res chain seq x y z
N MET A 1 33.15 12.71 -11.41
CA MET A 1 31.84 13.19 -10.92
C MET A 1 30.78 12.51 -11.76
N SER A 2 30.17 11.44 -11.25
CA SER A 2 29.16 10.67 -11.99
C SER A 2 27.80 11.33 -11.85
N GLN A 3 27.21 11.69 -12.99
CA GLN A 3 25.83 12.13 -13.07
C GLN A 3 24.90 10.93 -12.85
N THR A 4 24.14 10.96 -11.76
CA THR A 4 23.01 10.05 -11.56
C THR A 4 21.92 10.41 -12.57
N LYS A 5 21.76 9.53 -13.57
CA LYS A 5 20.70 9.61 -14.57
C LYS A 5 19.38 9.28 -13.88
N LEU A 6 18.50 10.26 -13.72
CA LEU A 6 17.09 10.02 -13.41
C LEU A 6 16.49 9.25 -14.60
N GLU A 7 16.20 7.97 -14.41
CA GLU A 7 15.34 7.23 -15.33
C GLU A 7 13.88 7.61 -15.05
N ILE A 8 13.36 8.49 -15.88
CA ILE A 8 11.93 8.69 -16.04
C ILE A 8 11.38 7.40 -16.65
N VAL A 9 10.79 6.53 -15.82
CA VAL A 9 10.02 5.38 -16.32
C VAL A 9 8.76 5.91 -16.97
N THR A 10 8.89 6.25 -18.25
CA THR A 10 7.78 6.57 -19.14
C THR A 10 7.21 5.24 -19.62
N GLY A 11 5.97 4.96 -19.26
CA GLY A 11 5.25 3.76 -19.64
C GLY A 11 5.46 2.63 -18.64
N ALA A 12 4.40 2.30 -17.91
CA ALA A 12 4.24 0.93 -17.45
C ALA A 12 4.37 0.04 -18.69
N LYS A 13 5.52 -0.62 -18.86
CA LYS A 13 5.56 -1.80 -19.70
C LYS A 13 4.52 -2.73 -19.07
N GLU A 14 3.42 -2.95 -19.77
CA GLU A 14 2.63 -4.15 -19.60
C GLU A 14 3.65 -5.29 -19.67
N HIS A 15 4.03 -5.84 -18.52
CA HIS A 15 4.61 -7.18 -18.53
C HIS A 15 3.63 -8.02 -19.33
N GLU A 16 4.11 -8.72 -20.35
CA GLU A 16 3.33 -9.72 -21.08
C GLU A 16 2.76 -10.69 -20.04
N ARG A 17 1.54 -10.40 -19.63
CA ARG A 17 0.85 -11.06 -18.54
C ARG A 17 0.35 -12.37 -19.12
N SER A 18 0.88 -13.50 -18.66
CA SER A 18 0.48 -14.79 -19.20
C SER A 18 -1.05 -14.98 -19.04
N PRO A 19 -1.77 -15.37 -20.10
CA PRO A 19 -3.18 -15.69 -20.01
C PRO A 19 -3.39 -16.79 -18.95
N GLY A 20 -4.12 -16.46 -17.88
CA GLY A 20 -4.44 -17.41 -16.79
C GLY A 20 -3.84 -17.05 -15.43
N GLU A 21 -2.82 -16.19 -15.37
CA GLU A 21 -2.20 -15.79 -14.11
C GLU A 21 -3.14 -14.95 -13.23
N THR A 22 -3.03 -15.17 -11.92
CA THR A 22 -3.79 -14.39 -10.94
C THR A 22 -3.15 -13.02 -10.77
N PHE A 23 -3.96 -11.98 -10.87
CA PHE A 23 -3.52 -10.60 -10.74
C PHE A 23 -4.55 -9.79 -9.94
N TYR A 24 -4.05 -8.99 -9.02
CA TYR A 24 -4.83 -8.09 -8.18
C TYR A 24 -4.50 -6.66 -8.56
N HIS A 25 -5.53 -5.84 -8.66
CA HIS A 25 -5.38 -4.41 -8.86
C HIS A 25 -6.30 -3.65 -7.91
N TYR A 26 -5.75 -2.59 -7.34
CA TYR A 26 -6.47 -1.61 -6.55
C TYR A 26 -6.00 -0.23 -6.97
N ARG A 27 -6.94 0.69 -7.19
CA ARG A 27 -6.66 2.09 -7.44
C ARG A 27 -7.60 2.95 -6.62
N PHE A 28 -7.04 3.89 -5.88
CA PHE A 28 -7.76 4.98 -5.27
C PHE A 28 -7.40 6.29 -5.94
N GLU A 29 -8.41 7.11 -6.25
CA GLU A 29 -8.21 8.42 -6.84
C GLU A 29 -9.13 9.50 -6.24
N ASN A 30 -8.56 10.65 -5.90
CA ASN A 30 -9.28 11.86 -5.51
C ASN A 30 -8.44 13.12 -5.82
N GLN A 31 -8.84 13.89 -6.84
CA GLN A 31 -8.08 15.07 -7.28
C GLN A 31 -7.99 16.18 -6.23
N ARG A 32 -8.87 16.18 -5.21
CA ARG A 32 -8.88 17.18 -4.14
C ARG A 32 -7.88 16.86 -3.02
N PHE A 33 -7.32 15.65 -2.99
CA PHE A 33 -6.43 15.20 -1.93
C PHE A 33 -4.97 15.51 -2.24
N THR A 34 -4.15 15.61 -1.19
CA THR A 34 -2.69 15.79 -1.31
C THR A 34 -2.05 14.62 -2.05
N THR A 35 -2.43 13.39 -1.70
CA THR A 35 -2.11 12.18 -2.47
C THR A 35 -3.32 11.88 -3.35
N GLN A 36 -3.23 12.26 -4.62
CA GLN A 36 -4.36 12.20 -5.55
C GLN A 36 -4.61 10.80 -6.09
N VAL A 37 -3.57 9.99 -6.22
CA VAL A 37 -3.65 8.62 -6.73
C VAL A 37 -2.78 7.71 -5.87
N GLN A 38 -3.31 6.53 -5.55
CA GLN A 38 -2.59 5.39 -5.00
C GLN A 38 -3.03 4.14 -5.75
N GLU A 39 -2.08 3.34 -6.22
CA GLU A 39 -2.37 2.17 -7.06
C GLU A 39 -1.46 1.01 -6.69
N LEU A 40 -2.07 -0.16 -6.50
CA LEU A 40 -1.42 -1.42 -6.18
C LEU A 40 -1.69 -2.40 -7.31
N GLU A 41 -0.64 -3.08 -7.76
CA GLU A 41 -0.68 -4.12 -8.77
C GLU A 41 0.22 -5.26 -8.30
N PHE A 42 -0.30 -6.48 -8.16
CA PHE A 42 0.53 -7.62 -7.73
C PHE A 42 -0.03 -8.97 -8.19
N ASP A 43 0.86 -9.95 -8.22
CA ASP A 43 0.59 -11.33 -8.65
C ASP A 43 0.12 -12.25 -7.50
N ALA A 44 -0.07 -13.54 -7.81
CA ALA A 44 -0.38 -14.57 -6.81
C ALA A 44 0.73 -14.87 -5.81
N GLY A 45 1.96 -14.41 -6.04
CA GLY A 45 3.06 -14.46 -5.06
C GLY A 45 3.12 -13.22 -4.16
N GLY A 46 2.26 -12.24 -4.39
CA GLY A 46 2.27 -10.96 -3.68
C GLY A 46 3.35 -10.00 -4.18
N HIS A 47 4.03 -10.27 -5.29
CA HIS A 47 5.03 -9.39 -5.86
C HIS A 47 4.38 -8.45 -6.88
N GLY A 48 4.82 -7.20 -6.91
CA GLY A 48 4.40 -6.27 -7.94
C GLY A 48 4.87 -4.86 -7.69
N VAL A 49 3.98 -3.90 -7.94
CA VAL A 49 4.31 -2.48 -7.90
C VAL A 49 3.26 -1.67 -7.13
N PHE A 50 3.75 -0.67 -6.42
CA PHE A 50 2.95 0.36 -5.79
C PHE A 50 3.26 1.71 -6.46
N ARG A 51 2.23 2.42 -6.88
CA ARG A 51 2.34 3.77 -7.44
C ARG A 51 1.57 4.76 -6.60
N PHE A 52 2.11 5.96 -6.47
CA PHE A 52 1.33 7.07 -5.95
C PHE A 52 1.72 8.38 -6.62
N LYS A 53 0.75 9.29 -6.67
CA LYS A 53 0.94 10.63 -7.21
C LYS A 53 0.43 11.66 -6.21
N ARG A 54 1.31 12.57 -5.82
CA ARG A 54 0.95 13.75 -5.05
C ARG A 54 0.57 14.90 -5.97
N LYS A 55 -0.26 15.81 -5.45
CA LYS A 55 -0.64 17.02 -6.16
C LYS A 55 0.62 17.77 -6.61
N ASP A 56 0.65 18.16 -7.87
CA ASP A 56 1.74 18.92 -8.50
C ASP A 56 3.12 18.23 -8.47
N GLN A 57 3.16 16.90 -8.27
CA GLN A 57 4.37 16.09 -8.29
C GLN A 57 4.31 15.00 -9.37
N VAL A 58 5.48 14.48 -9.73
CA VAL A 58 5.61 13.30 -10.59
C VAL A 58 5.09 12.06 -9.87
N GLU A 59 4.63 11.08 -10.65
CA GLU A 59 4.29 9.77 -10.10
C GLU A 59 5.55 9.05 -9.61
N ILE A 60 5.43 8.41 -8.45
CA ILE A 60 6.47 7.58 -7.85
C ILE A 60 6.03 6.12 -7.97
N VAL A 61 6.97 5.26 -8.35
CA VAL A 61 6.74 3.82 -8.55
C VAL A 61 7.75 3.05 -7.71
N ASN A 62 7.25 2.22 -6.79
CA ASN A 62 8.03 1.39 -5.89
C ASN A 62 7.70 -0.09 -6.09
N GLN A 63 8.64 -0.96 -5.72
CA GLN A 63 8.37 -2.40 -5.63
C GLN A 63 7.40 -2.66 -4.48
N LEU A 64 6.41 -3.52 -4.72
CA LEU A 64 5.42 -3.94 -3.74
C LEU A 64 5.67 -5.41 -3.38
N GLN A 65 5.60 -5.68 -2.08
CA GLN A 65 5.50 -7.04 -1.55
C GLN A 65 4.32 -7.12 -0.59
N VAL A 66 3.34 -7.93 -0.96
CA VAL A 66 2.26 -8.40 -0.10
C VAL A 66 2.70 -9.75 0.48
N THR A 67 2.58 -9.92 1.80
CA THR A 67 2.96 -11.17 2.46
C THR A 67 1.86 -12.22 2.31
N ALA A 68 2.24 -13.50 2.50
CA ALA A 68 1.30 -14.62 2.36
C ALA A 68 0.06 -14.46 3.25
N THR A 69 0.23 -14.01 4.50
CA THR A 69 -0.89 -13.78 5.44
C THR A 69 -1.90 -12.75 4.92
N VAL A 70 -1.42 -11.60 4.43
CA VAL A 70 -2.30 -10.57 3.86
C VAL A 70 -2.96 -11.07 2.58
N LEU A 71 -2.22 -11.81 1.75
CA LEU A 71 -2.75 -12.38 0.51
C LEU A 71 -3.83 -13.44 0.76
N GLU A 72 -3.68 -14.27 1.79
CA GLU A 72 -4.69 -15.24 2.24
C GLU A 72 -5.98 -14.52 2.67
N GLU A 73 -5.87 -13.42 3.42
CA GLU A 73 -7.02 -12.62 3.83
C GLU A 73 -7.74 -12.01 2.62
N ILE A 74 -7.00 -11.41 1.70
CA ILE A 74 -7.54 -10.87 0.44
C ILE A 74 -8.28 -11.96 -0.34
N ASN A 75 -7.69 -13.15 -0.46
CA ASN A 75 -8.29 -14.28 -1.16
C ASN A 75 -9.57 -14.80 -0.50
N SER A 76 -9.57 -14.85 0.84
CA SER A 76 -10.75 -15.22 1.61
C SER A 76 -11.92 -14.27 1.32
N ILE A 77 -11.66 -12.96 1.31
CA ILE A 77 -12.69 -11.95 1.04
C ILE A 77 -13.18 -12.00 -0.41
N PHE A 78 -12.28 -12.16 -1.40
CA PHE A 78 -12.71 -12.35 -2.80
C PHE A 78 -13.58 -13.60 -2.98
N SER A 79 -13.31 -14.66 -2.21
CA SER A 79 -14.10 -15.89 -2.22
C SER A 79 -15.47 -15.68 -1.58
N GLU A 80 -15.54 -15.00 -0.43
CA GLU A 80 -16.79 -14.61 0.23
C GLU A 80 -17.68 -13.76 -0.69
N LEU A 81 -17.06 -12.85 -1.45
CA LEU A 81 -17.75 -12.00 -2.43
C LEU A 81 -18.21 -12.75 -3.69
N ASN A 82 -17.78 -14.01 -3.89
CA ASN A 82 -17.86 -14.72 -5.17
C ASN A 82 -17.42 -13.81 -6.33
N PHE A 83 -16.33 -13.06 -6.15
CA PHE A 83 -16.11 -11.83 -6.91
C PHE A 83 -16.09 -12.05 -8.42
N LEU A 84 -15.37 -13.06 -8.93
CA LEU A 84 -15.25 -13.31 -10.38
C LEU A 84 -16.52 -13.82 -11.06
N SER A 85 -17.39 -14.54 -10.33
CA SER A 85 -18.60 -15.13 -10.92
C SER A 85 -19.88 -14.40 -10.50
N GLY A 86 -19.79 -13.49 -9.53
CA GLY A 86 -20.92 -12.71 -9.05
C GLY A 86 -21.23 -11.50 -9.92
N SER A 87 -22.45 -10.99 -9.77
CA SER A 87 -22.95 -9.78 -10.43
C SER A 87 -23.33 -8.66 -9.46
N ALA A 88 -22.99 -8.81 -8.16
CA ALA A 88 -23.36 -7.86 -7.13
C ALA A 88 -22.86 -6.44 -7.43
N GLU A 89 -23.74 -5.44 -7.30
CA GLU A 89 -23.40 -4.03 -7.38
C GLU A 89 -22.97 -3.52 -6.00
N TYR A 90 -21.74 -3.01 -5.89
CA TYR A 90 -21.18 -2.57 -4.62
C TYR A 90 -21.30 -1.07 -4.38
N GLN A 91 -21.59 -0.29 -5.42
CA GLN A 91 -21.79 1.14 -5.31
C GLN A 91 -23.08 1.43 -4.54
N HIS A 92 -22.98 2.25 -3.50
CA HIS A 92 -24.15 2.75 -2.80
C HIS A 92 -24.95 3.72 -3.68
N LYS A 93 -26.27 3.80 -3.49
CA LYS A 93 -27.18 4.58 -4.36
C LYS A 93 -26.96 6.10 -4.31
N LYS A 94 -26.45 6.62 -3.19
CA LYS A 94 -26.11 8.05 -3.04
C LYS A 94 -24.71 8.32 -3.57
N ASP A 95 -24.51 9.51 -4.15
CA ASP A 95 -23.19 9.96 -4.59
C ASP A 95 -22.33 10.42 -3.41
N PHE A 96 -21.18 9.77 -3.25
CA PHE A 96 -20.12 10.14 -2.32
C PHE A 96 -18.81 10.42 -3.04
N SER A 97 -18.85 10.93 -4.28
CA SER A 97 -17.68 11.26 -5.12
C SER A 97 -16.61 12.11 -4.41
N HIS A 98 -16.99 12.94 -3.43
CA HIS A 98 -16.06 13.72 -2.62
C HIS A 98 -15.12 12.87 -1.74
N LEU A 99 -15.49 11.63 -1.42
CA LEU A 99 -14.64 10.67 -0.68
C LEU A 99 -13.55 10.05 -1.56
N GLY A 100 -13.62 10.27 -2.87
CA GLY A 100 -12.75 9.64 -3.85
C GLY A 100 -13.38 8.39 -4.45
N LYS A 101 -12.68 7.80 -5.40
CA LYS A 101 -13.14 6.67 -6.19
C LYS A 101 -12.15 5.53 -6.04
N THR A 102 -12.68 4.35 -5.76
CA THR A 102 -11.93 3.11 -5.62
C THR A 102 -12.27 2.20 -6.79
N THR A 103 -11.25 1.71 -7.48
CA THR A 103 -11.36 0.66 -8.49
C THR A 103 -10.63 -0.57 -7.98
N ILE A 104 -11.27 -1.73 -8.06
CA ILE A 104 -10.69 -3.04 -7.71
C ILE A 104 -10.87 -3.97 -8.90
N SER A 105 -9.81 -4.64 -9.32
CA SER A 105 -9.86 -5.74 -10.27
C SER A 105 -9.24 -7.00 -9.70
N LEU A 106 -9.82 -8.13 -10.08
CA LEU A 106 -9.22 -9.45 -9.93
C LEU A 106 -9.28 -10.12 -11.29
N ARG A 107 -8.14 -10.64 -11.73
CA ARG A 107 -8.03 -11.57 -12.85
C ARG A 107 -7.50 -12.90 -12.34
N ARG A 108 -8.11 -14.01 -12.74
CA ARG A 108 -7.67 -15.37 -12.38
C ARG A 108 -8.29 -16.39 -13.34
N GLY A 109 -7.48 -17.33 -13.81
CA GLY A 109 -7.99 -18.46 -14.63
C GLY A 109 -8.74 -18.00 -15.88
N GLY A 110 -8.26 -16.93 -16.53
CA GLY A 110 -8.86 -16.38 -17.74
C GLY A 110 -10.12 -15.53 -17.53
N LYS A 111 -10.61 -15.38 -16.28
CA LYS A 111 -11.70 -14.47 -15.94
C LYS A 111 -11.14 -13.18 -15.36
N GLU A 112 -11.79 -12.06 -15.64
CA GLU A 112 -11.51 -10.77 -15.03
C GLU A 112 -12.82 -10.11 -14.61
N ARG A 113 -12.79 -9.44 -13.45
CA ARG A 113 -13.86 -8.54 -13.05
C ARG A 113 -13.26 -7.27 -12.48
N ILE A 114 -13.80 -6.14 -12.93
CA ILE A 114 -13.43 -4.80 -12.46
C ILE A 114 -14.68 -4.19 -11.83
N VAL A 115 -14.53 -3.63 -10.63
CA VAL A 115 -15.58 -2.85 -9.97
C VAL A 115 -15.04 -1.49 -9.60
N THR A 116 -15.90 -0.48 -9.65
CA THR A 116 -15.54 0.89 -9.33
C THR A 116 -16.64 1.52 -8.51
N LEU A 117 -16.28 2.12 -7.39
CA LEU A 117 -17.22 2.68 -6.43
C LEU A 117 -16.60 3.82 -5.61
N ASN A 118 -17.42 4.72 -5.09
CA ASN A 118 -17.01 5.76 -4.12
C ASN A 118 -17.38 5.40 -2.67
N TYR A 119 -18.45 4.62 -2.48
CA TYR A 119 -18.91 4.16 -1.18
C TYR A 119 -19.67 2.83 -1.32
N THR A 120 -19.56 1.97 -0.31
CA THR A 120 -20.21 0.65 -0.23
C THR A 120 -20.71 0.39 1.18
N GLU A 121 -21.87 -0.24 1.30
CA GLU A 121 -22.38 -0.79 2.58
C GLU A 121 -22.16 -2.30 2.69
N ASN A 122 -21.65 -2.95 1.63
CA ASN A 122 -21.29 -4.37 1.66
C ASN A 122 -20.10 -4.59 2.61
N PRO A 123 -20.25 -5.33 3.73
CA PRO A 123 -19.20 -5.46 4.73
C PRO A 123 -17.91 -6.12 4.20
N ALA A 124 -18.04 -7.12 3.33
CA ALA A 124 -16.90 -7.81 2.74
C ALA A 124 -16.12 -6.90 1.79
N MET A 125 -16.80 -6.14 0.94
CA MET A 125 -16.16 -5.15 0.07
C MET A 125 -15.49 -4.03 0.87
N SER A 126 -16.14 -3.57 1.95
CA SER A 126 -15.55 -2.57 2.86
C SER A 126 -14.25 -3.08 3.51
N ARG A 127 -14.22 -4.34 3.96
CA ARG A 127 -12.99 -4.98 4.48
C ARG A 127 -11.91 -5.08 3.41
N LEU A 128 -12.27 -5.50 2.19
CA LEU A 128 -11.32 -5.60 1.07
C LEU A 128 -10.67 -4.24 0.77
N ILE A 129 -11.48 -3.18 0.67
CA ILE A 129 -10.99 -1.81 0.46
C ILE A 129 -10.07 -1.37 1.60
N GLN A 130 -10.42 -1.70 2.85
CA GLN A 130 -9.61 -1.35 4.00
C GLN A 130 -8.23 -2.01 3.96
N ILE A 131 -8.14 -3.30 3.61
CA ILE A 131 -6.87 -4.01 3.48
C ILE A 131 -6.00 -3.35 2.40
N PHE A 132 -6.55 -3.06 1.22
CA PHE A 132 -5.79 -2.37 0.17
C PHE A 132 -5.33 -0.98 0.60
N ARG A 133 -6.16 -0.21 1.31
CA ARG A 133 -5.76 1.08 1.89
C ARG A 133 -4.64 0.93 2.90
N ASN A 134 -4.68 -0.11 3.74
CA ASN A 134 -3.64 -0.39 4.72
C ASN A 134 -2.31 -0.77 4.05
N ILE A 135 -2.34 -1.52 2.94
CA ILE A 135 -1.15 -1.78 2.12
C ILE A 135 -0.62 -0.46 1.54
N ALA A 136 -1.48 0.38 0.95
CA ALA A 136 -1.05 1.66 0.39
C ALA A 136 -0.47 2.61 1.46
N THR A 137 -1.04 2.66 2.67
CA THR A 137 -0.51 3.42 3.81
C THR A 137 0.87 2.90 4.21
N GLN A 138 1.01 1.58 4.33
CA GLN A 138 2.28 0.92 4.64
C GLN A 138 3.37 1.27 3.63
N GLU A 139 3.12 1.12 2.33
CA GLU A 139 4.14 1.37 1.31
C GLU A 139 4.49 2.86 1.20
N ASN A 140 3.53 3.77 1.42
CA ASN A 140 3.85 5.20 1.58
C ASN A 140 4.78 5.44 2.78
N ARG A 141 4.50 4.80 3.91
CA ARG A 141 5.29 4.97 5.13
C ARG A 141 6.71 4.43 4.98
N ILE A 142 6.89 3.29 4.31
CA ILE A 142 8.21 2.75 3.96
C ILE A 142 8.96 3.76 3.09
N PHE A 143 8.34 4.22 2.00
CA PHE A 143 8.94 5.21 1.11
C PHE A 143 9.36 6.50 1.83
N GLU A 144 8.49 7.04 2.69
CA GLU A 144 8.79 8.27 3.45
C GLU A 144 9.99 8.08 4.37
N LEU A 145 10.03 6.96 5.12
CA LEU A 145 11.13 6.65 6.03
C LEU A 145 12.46 6.42 5.29
N GLU A 146 12.44 5.78 4.13
CA GLU A 146 13.63 5.61 3.29
C GLU A 146 14.11 6.94 2.74
N THR A 147 13.19 7.78 2.24
CA THR A 147 13.50 9.09 1.68
C THR A 147 14.15 9.99 2.71
N ILE A 148 13.50 10.19 3.87
CA ILE A 148 14.02 11.08 4.90
C ILE A 148 15.31 10.56 5.54
N ARG A 149 15.51 9.24 5.62
CA ARG A 149 16.79 8.69 6.07
C ARG A 149 17.94 9.17 5.18
N LEU A 150 17.71 9.26 3.87
CA LEU A 150 18.73 9.67 2.89
C LEU A 150 18.88 11.18 2.77
N SER A 151 17.78 11.94 2.86
CA SER A 151 17.77 13.37 2.57
C SER A 151 17.71 14.28 3.80
N ASP A 152 17.13 13.82 4.91
CA ASP A 152 16.82 14.63 6.09
C ASP A 152 16.69 13.78 7.37
N SER A 153 17.81 13.20 7.82
CA SER A 153 17.83 12.25 8.94
C SER A 153 17.40 12.88 10.28
N ILE A 154 17.45 14.21 10.41
CA ILE A 154 16.98 14.91 11.62
C ILE A 154 15.45 14.85 11.77
N SER A 155 14.72 14.64 10.67
CA SER A 155 13.26 14.50 10.65
C SER A 155 12.75 13.09 10.99
N THR A 156 13.63 12.08 11.08
CA THR A 156 13.25 10.69 11.43
C THR A 156 12.39 10.53 12.69
N PRO A 157 12.64 11.25 13.81
CA PRO A 157 11.79 11.13 14.99
C PRO A 157 10.31 11.45 14.72
N GLY A 158 10.02 12.38 13.81
CA GLY A 158 8.65 12.72 13.40
C GLY A 158 7.98 11.59 12.63
N GLN A 159 8.68 11.01 11.67
CA GLN A 159 8.15 9.92 10.84
C GLN A 159 7.88 8.65 11.66
N LEU A 160 8.73 8.34 12.65
CA LEU A 160 8.50 7.20 13.55
C LEU A 160 7.28 7.40 14.47
N ARG A 161 6.96 8.65 14.86
CA ARG A 161 5.72 8.93 15.60
C ARG A 161 4.47 8.70 14.75
N LEU A 162 4.53 9.04 13.46
CA LEU A 162 3.44 8.76 12.54
C LEU A 162 3.25 7.25 12.36
N LEU A 163 4.35 6.50 12.15
CA LEU A 163 4.31 5.04 12.09
C LEU A 163 3.70 4.41 13.35
N GLU A 164 4.09 4.89 14.54
CA GLU A 164 3.53 4.41 15.81
C GLU A 164 2.01 4.64 15.88
N GLY A 165 1.53 5.79 15.40
CA GLY A 165 0.10 6.10 15.31
C GLY A 165 -0.64 5.20 14.31
N GLU A 166 -0.02 4.89 13.17
CA GLU A 166 -0.55 4.00 12.15
C GLU A 166 -0.64 2.54 12.63
N PHE A 167 0.34 2.07 13.41
CA PHE A 167 0.27 0.80 14.12
C PHE A 167 -0.95 0.76 15.05
N LYS A 168 -1.02 1.69 16.02
CA LYS A 168 -2.09 1.74 17.04
C LYS A 168 -3.50 1.88 16.46
N SER A 169 -3.61 2.44 15.26
CA SER A 169 -4.90 2.66 14.59
C SER A 169 -5.28 1.53 13.64
N GLY A 170 -4.43 0.51 13.47
CA GLY A 170 -4.66 -0.61 12.55
C GLY A 170 -4.64 -0.21 11.07
N TYR A 171 -3.85 0.80 10.70
CA TYR A 171 -3.73 1.30 9.32
C TYR A 171 -2.56 0.70 8.53
N ILE A 172 -1.90 -0.30 9.10
CA ILE A 172 -0.83 -1.07 8.46
C ILE A 172 -1.33 -2.49 8.20
N ALA A 173 -1.11 -3.00 6.99
CA ALA A 173 -1.55 -4.33 6.61
C ALA A 173 -0.64 -5.42 7.21
N ASP A 174 0.67 -5.21 7.18
CA ASP A 174 1.65 -6.13 7.77
C ASP A 174 2.82 -5.37 8.40
N PRO A 175 2.82 -5.20 9.73
CA PRO A 175 3.92 -4.55 10.44
C PRO A 175 5.28 -5.24 10.29
N GLN A 176 5.34 -6.53 9.94
CA GLN A 176 6.62 -7.24 9.73
C GLN A 176 7.43 -6.64 8.58
N ARG A 177 6.75 -5.99 7.62
CA ARG A 177 7.41 -5.30 6.49
C ARG A 177 8.34 -4.17 6.94
N PHE A 178 8.11 -3.60 8.14
CA PHE A 178 8.98 -2.56 8.69
C PHE A 178 10.22 -3.09 9.41
N VAL A 179 10.30 -4.38 9.73
CA VAL A 179 11.39 -4.95 10.54
C VAL A 179 12.78 -4.70 9.94
N PRO A 180 13.02 -4.90 8.62
CA PRO A 180 14.33 -4.62 8.03
C PRO A 180 14.72 -3.14 8.19
N LEU A 181 13.83 -2.24 7.81
CA LEU A 181 14.06 -0.79 7.88
C LEU A 181 14.27 -0.32 9.32
N LEU A 182 13.46 -0.77 10.28
CA LEU A 182 13.62 -0.40 11.68
C LEU A 182 14.95 -0.91 12.29
N ASN A 183 15.42 -2.08 11.86
CA ASN A 183 16.76 -2.57 12.26
C ASN A 183 17.87 -1.68 11.72
N GLU A 184 17.78 -1.27 10.46
CA GLU A 184 18.73 -0.33 9.86
C GLU A 184 18.71 1.02 10.60
N LEU A 185 17.52 1.60 10.80
CA LEU A 185 17.36 2.88 11.46
C LEU A 185 17.94 2.87 12.87
N ARG A 186 17.77 1.78 13.63
CA ARG A 186 18.31 1.65 14.99
C ARG A 186 19.84 1.66 15.03
N LEU A 187 20.48 1.09 14.01
CA LEU A 187 21.94 0.93 13.94
C LEU A 187 22.64 2.12 13.27
N ASP A 188 21.89 3.01 12.60
CA ASP A 188 22.42 4.11 11.83
C ASP A 188 22.83 5.32 12.71
N GLU A 189 24.13 5.54 12.88
CA GLU A 189 24.66 6.61 13.72
C GLU A 189 24.39 8.02 13.18
N ALA A 190 24.08 8.16 11.88
CA ALA A 190 23.68 9.44 11.29
C ALA A 190 22.27 9.87 11.69
N ILE A 191 21.51 8.98 12.35
CA ILE A 191 20.15 9.22 12.83
C ILE A 191 20.18 9.63 14.31
N PRO A 192 19.38 10.65 14.70
CA PRO A 192 19.27 11.06 16.10
C PRO A 192 19.01 9.88 17.04
N LEU A 193 19.71 9.85 18.18
CA LEU A 193 19.60 8.77 19.17
C LEU A 193 18.15 8.50 19.60
N ILE A 194 17.33 9.56 19.71
CA ILE A 194 15.91 9.43 20.04
C ILE A 194 15.12 8.63 19.00
N ALA A 195 15.43 8.79 17.71
CA ALA A 195 14.81 8.01 16.64
C ALA A 195 15.30 6.56 16.66
N ARG A 196 16.59 6.32 16.89
CA ARG A 196 17.13 4.95 17.04
C ARG A 196 16.44 4.19 18.18
N ASN A 197 16.31 4.83 19.34
CA ASN A 197 15.59 4.27 20.49
C ASN A 197 14.10 4.06 20.19
N HIS A 198 13.49 4.90 19.34
CA HIS A 198 12.10 4.72 18.92
C HIS A 198 11.96 3.51 17.97
N ALA A 199 12.86 3.35 17.01
CA ALA A 199 12.86 2.19 16.12
C ALA A 199 12.96 0.86 16.90
N GLU A 200 13.80 0.80 17.93
CA GLU A 200 13.86 -0.34 18.85
C GLU A 200 12.51 -0.61 19.54
N ARG A 201 11.82 0.42 20.04
CA ARG A 201 10.50 0.23 20.67
C ARG A 201 9.47 -0.32 19.68
N LEU A 202 9.46 0.17 18.45
CA LEU A 202 8.56 -0.31 17.39
C LEU A 202 8.86 -1.77 17.02
N LEU A 203 10.13 -2.16 16.94
CA LEU A 203 10.53 -3.57 16.78
C LEU A 203 9.98 -4.45 17.91
N GLN A 204 10.07 -3.98 19.17
CA GLN A 204 9.50 -4.70 20.30
C GLN A 204 7.96 -4.78 20.26
N MET A 205 7.27 -3.75 19.74
CA MET A 205 5.82 -3.78 19.53
C MET A 205 5.43 -4.83 18.50
N ILE A 206 6.12 -4.86 17.36
CA ILE A 206 5.93 -5.85 16.28
C ILE A 206 6.16 -7.27 16.82
N LYS A 207 7.28 -7.49 17.52
CA LYS A 207 7.63 -8.80 18.11
C LYS A 207 6.60 -9.31 19.11
N LYS A 208 5.98 -8.40 19.88
CA LYS A 208 4.98 -8.74 20.89
C LYS A 208 3.56 -8.83 20.34
N GLY A 209 3.33 -8.53 19.05
CA GLY A 209 2.00 -8.42 18.47
C GLY A 209 1.13 -7.34 19.14
N LYS A 210 1.76 -6.28 19.66
CA LYS A 210 1.08 -5.17 20.35
C LYS A 210 1.04 -3.94 19.45
N TRP A 211 0.25 -4.03 18.40
CA TRP A 211 0.02 -2.96 17.43
C TRP A 211 -1.48 -2.82 17.18
#